data_AF-A0A2A5MAR0-F1
#
_entry.id   AF-A0A2A5MAR0-F1
#
_cell.length_a   1.000
_cell.length_b   1.000
_cell.length_c   1.000
_cell.angle_alpha   90.00
_cell.angle_beta   90.00
_cell.angle_gamma   90.00
#
_symmetry.space_group_name_H-M   'P 1'
#
loop_
_entity.id
_entity.type
_entity.pdbx_description
1 polymer ?
#
loop_
_entity_poly.entity_id
_entity_poly.type
_entity_poly.pdbx_seq_one_letter_code
_entity_poly.pdbx_strand_id
1 'polypeptide(L)' 'NALSRKNEFAADQHGAKVTSKEDMKNALIALARKNKAFIKTSKIYTFFYLSHPSISDRIKALS' A
#
# COMPACT_ATOMS: atom_id res chain seq x y z
N ASN A 1 -11.08 -7.70 2.59
CA ASN A 1 -10.62 -9.06 2.96
C ASN A 1 -9.29 -9.05 3.71
N ALA A 2 -9.17 -9.72 4.85
CA ALA A 2 -7.95 -9.71 5.69
C ALA A 2 -6.77 -10.45 5.05
N LEU A 3 -7.03 -11.57 4.36
CA LEU A 3 -6.01 -12.34 3.65
C LEU A 3 -5.35 -11.53 2.53
N SER A 4 -6.14 -10.85 1.70
CA SER A 4 -5.61 -9.97 0.65
C SER A 4 -4.70 -8.88 1.24
N ARG A 5 -5.09 -8.24 2.35
CA ARG A 5 -4.24 -7.26 3.02
C ARG A 5 -2.92 -7.84 3.51
N LYS A 6 -2.93 -9.05 4.08
CA LYS A 6 -1.70 -9.74 4.50
C LYS A 6 -0.79 -10.02 3.30
N ASN A 7 -1.35 -10.45 2.18
CA ASN A 7 -0.58 -10.72 0.96
C ASN A 7 0.06 -9.45 0.38
N GLU A 8 -0.64 -8.32 0.39
CA GLU A 8 -0.07 -7.03 -0.06
C GLU A 8 1.14 -6.63 0.78
N PHE A 9 1.06 -6.74 2.11
CA PHE A 9 2.22 -6.44 2.97
C PHE A 9 3.38 -7.42 2.77
N ALA A 10 3.09 -8.71 2.57
CA ALA A 10 4.12 -9.70 2.28
C ALA A 10 4.81 -9.44 0.93
N ALA A 11 4.04 -9.01 -0.08
CA ALA A 11 4.56 -8.62 -1.38
C ALA A 11 5.45 -7.37 -1.28
N ASP A 12 5.03 -6.35 -0.52
CA ASP A 12 5.84 -5.15 -0.27
C ASP A 12 7.14 -5.50 0.46
N GLN A 13 7.08 -6.37 1.47
CA GLN A 13 8.27 -6.85 2.17
C GLN A 13 9.21 -7.64 1.26
N HIS A 14 8.66 -8.47 0.37
CA HIS A 14 9.45 -9.20 -0.60
C HIS A 14 10.13 -8.24 -1.59
N GLY A 15 9.38 -7.27 -2.14
CA GLY A 15 9.93 -6.23 -3.01
C GLY A 15 11.06 -5.46 -2.33
N ALA A 16 10.87 -5.03 -1.08
CA ALA A 16 11.88 -4.34 -0.30
C ALA A 16 13.13 -5.19 0.01
N LYS A 17 13.01 -6.52 0.08
CA LYS A 17 14.15 -7.44 0.23
C LYS A 17 14.94 -7.61 -1.07
N VAL A 18 14.26 -7.54 -2.22
CA VAL A 18 14.89 -7.70 -3.55
C VAL A 18 15.56 -6.39 -3.99
N THR A 19 14.99 -5.25 -3.62
CA THR A 19 15.56 -3.92 -3.92
C THR A 19 16.02 -3.25 -2.63
N SER A 20 15.26 -2.28 -2.12
CA SER A 20 15.45 -1.65 -0.82
C SER A 20 14.10 -1.19 -0.29
N LYS A 21 14.00 -0.98 1.04
CA LYS A 21 12.80 -0.39 1.65
C LYS A 21 12.48 0.99 1.06
N GLU A 22 13.49 1.78 0.74
CA GLU A 22 13.32 3.13 0.22
C GLU A 22 12.80 3.12 -1.23
N ASP A 23 13.35 2.26 -2.09
CA ASP A 23 12.88 2.09 -3.46
C ASP A 23 11.45 1.57 -3.51
N MET A 24 11.10 0.63 -2.62
CA MET A 24 9.74 0.13 -2.51
C MET A 24 8.76 1.23 -2.07
N LYS A 25 9.12 2.08 -1.09
CA LYS A 25 8.31 3.25 -0.72
C LYS A 25 8.15 4.22 -1.88
N ASN A 26 9.23 4.52 -2.60
CA ASN A 26 9.20 5.42 -3.75
C ASN A 26 8.32 4.88 -4.88
N ALA A 27 8.35 3.57 -5.14
CA ALA A 27 7.47 2.91 -6.10
C ALA A 27 6.00 3.03 -5.70
N LEU A 28 5.67 2.82 -4.43
CA LEU A 28 4.30 3.01 -3.91
C LEU A 28 3.83 4.46 -4.05
N ILE A 29 4.69 5.43 -3.77
CA ILE A 29 4.39 6.86 -3.94
C ILE A 29 4.15 7.20 -5.41
N ALA A 30 5.01 6.72 -6.31
CA ALA A 30 4.87 6.92 -7.75
C ALA A 30 3.57 6.32 -8.28
N LEU A 31 3.22 5.09 -7.85
CA LEU A 31 1.97 4.42 -8.19
C LEU A 31 0.76 5.24 -7.70
N ALA A 32 0.81 5.73 -6.47
CA ALA A 32 -0.26 6.53 -5.89
C ALA A 32 -0.47 7.86 -6.64
N ARG A 33 0.63 8.52 -7.03
CA ARG A 33 0.60 9.75 -7.85
C ARG A 33 -0.03 9.47 -9.22
N LYS A 34 0.44 8.44 -9.93
CA LYS A 34 -0.04 8.08 -11.26
C LYS A 34 -1.53 7.77 -11.27
N ASN A 35 -2.02 7.07 -10.24
CA ASN A 35 -3.42 6.66 -10.15
C ASN A 35 -4.32 7.65 -9.40
N LYS A 36 -3.80 8.81 -8.98
CA LYS A 36 -4.51 9.75 -8.09
C LYS A 36 -5.11 9.06 -6.85
N ALA A 37 -4.44 8.02 -6.36
CA ALA A 37 -4.93 7.15 -5.29
C ALA A 37 -4.84 7.79 -3.89
N PHE A 38 -4.34 9.04 -3.80
CA PHE A 38 -4.34 9.86 -2.59
C PHE A 38 -5.66 10.60 -2.35
N ILE A 39 -6.71 10.35 -3.15
CA ILE A 39 -8.04 10.89 -2.85
C ILE A 39 -8.41 10.44 -1.44
N LYS A 40 -8.64 11.42 -0.56
CA LYS A 40 -8.92 11.21 0.85
C LYS A 40 -10.32 10.59 0.98
N THR A 41 -10.40 9.27 0.93
CA THR A 41 -11.65 8.53 1.12
C THR A 41 -12.01 8.47 2.59
N SER A 42 -13.31 8.43 2.91
CA SER A 42 -13.75 8.25 4.29
C SER A 42 -13.31 6.87 4.80
N LYS A 43 -12.94 6.78 6.09
CA LYS A 43 -12.49 5.53 6.72
C LYS A 43 -13.52 4.40 6.56
N ILE A 44 -14.81 4.74 6.65
CA ILE A 44 -15.93 3.81 6.49
C ILE A 44 -15.98 3.27 5.06
N TYR A 45 -15.89 4.14 4.05
CA TYR A 45 -15.88 3.71 2.65
C TYR A 45 -14.69 2.79 2.35
N THR A 46 -13.50 3.14 2.84
CA THR A 46 -12.30 2.30 2.73
C THR A 46 -12.49 0.92 3.36
N PHE A 47 -13.11 0.86 4.54
CA PHE A 47 -13.29 -0.41 5.25
C PHE A 47 -14.21 -1.39 4.51
N PHE A 48 -15.30 -0.88 3.90
CA PHE A 48 -16.29 -1.71 3.22
C PHE A 48 -15.96 -1.99 1.74
N TYR A 49 -15.34 -1.03 1.03
CA TYR A 49 -15.21 -1.11 -0.42
C TYR A 49 -13.77 -1.35 -0.91
N LEU A 50 -12.74 -1.03 -0.11
CA LEU A 50 -11.36 -1.31 -0.52
C LEU A 50 -10.98 -2.75 -0.17
N SER A 51 -10.71 -3.52 -1.21
CA SER A 51 -10.26 -4.91 -1.10
C SER A 51 -8.85 -5.02 -0.50
N HIS A 52 -8.06 -3.95 -0.57
CA HIS A 52 -6.63 -3.90 -0.25
C HIS A 52 -6.34 -2.79 0.78
N PRO A 53 -5.20 -2.82 1.50
CA PRO A 53 -4.85 -1.77 2.45
C PRO A 53 -4.53 -0.49 1.70
N SER A 54 -4.70 0.67 2.36
CA SER A 54 -4.39 1.95 1.74
C SER A 54 -2.88 2.05 1.45
N ILE A 55 -2.49 2.81 0.42
CA ILE A 55 -1.08 3.01 0.10
C ILE A 55 -0.33 3.66 1.29
N SER A 56 -1.01 4.52 2.06
CA SER A 56 -0.42 5.08 3.29
C SER A 56 -0.09 4.00 4.32
N ASP A 57 -0.96 2.99 4.50
CA ASP A 57 -0.71 1.90 5.44
C ASP A 57 0.44 1.00 4.95
N ARG A 58 0.53 0.76 3.64
CA ARG A 58 1.63 0.02 3.01
C ARG A 58 2.98 0.71 3.18
N ILE A 59 3.03 2.02 2.95
CA ILE A 59 4.24 2.83 3.16
C ILE A 59 4.67 2.79 4.64
N LYS A 60 3.72 2.91 5.59
CA LYS A 60 4.02 2.81 7.03
C LYS A 60 4.57 1.45 7.43
N ALA A 61 4.11 0.37 6.81
CA ALA A 61 4.61 -0.98 7.08
C ALA A 61 6.06 -1.21 6.57
N LEU A 62 6.54 -0.35 5.67
CA LEU A 62 7.92 -0.36 5.15
C LEU A 62 8.85 0.58 5.92
N SER A 63 8.35 1.32 6.90
CA SER A 63 9.17 2.16 7.78
C SER A 63 10.20 1.37 8.60
#